data_AF-A0A0A8YG15-F1
#
_entry.id   AF-A0A0A8YG15-F1
#
_cell.length_a   1.000
_cell.length_b   1.000
_cell.length_c   1.000
_cell.angle_alpha   90.00
_cell.angle_beta   90.00
_cell.angle_gamma   90.00
#
_symmetry.space_group_name_H-M   'P 1'
#
loop_
_entity.id
_entity.type
_entity.pdbx_description
1 polymer ?
#
loop_
_entity_poly.entity_id
_entity_poly.type
_entity_poly.pdbx_seq_one_letter_code
_entity_poly.pdbx_strand_id
1 'polypeptide(L)'
;MLVAVSLSRYCMYLVAEAPDLLPDNSAWTKNRYVAVKEEVEALSKHSRAVPVLKEGVYQHLIDSFRGEDSHEVLKKGSRLGDQLVKKAAERPRGGEAGGEDAVWELLEEFWSEIVLYLAPSDNVKAHIEAVQRGGEFITLLWVLLLHAGITNRPARHVPEA
;
A
#
# COMPACT_ATOMS: atom_id res chain seq x y z
N MET A 1 3.20 -9.17 12.38
CA MET A 1 2.76 -7.78 12.67
C MET A 1 3.81 -6.71 12.30
N LEU A 2 5.03 -6.74 12.87
CA LEU A 2 6.04 -5.67 12.68
C LEU A 2 6.43 -5.43 11.21
N VAL A 3 6.59 -6.49 10.43
CA VAL A 3 6.96 -6.40 9.00
C VAL A 3 5.84 -5.73 8.21
N ALA A 4 4.59 -6.20 8.36
CA ALA A 4 3.42 -5.60 7.72
C ALA A 4 3.27 -4.09 8.03
N VAL A 5 3.44 -3.68 9.29
CA VAL A 5 3.35 -2.27 9.68
C VAL A 5 4.52 -1.45 9.13
N SER A 6 5.73 -2.01 9.15
CA SER A 6 6.91 -1.33 8.61
C SER A 6 6.81 -1.11 7.10
N LEU A 7 6.43 -2.15 6.35
CA LEU A 7 6.30 -2.08 4.89
C LEU A 7 5.15 -1.17 4.46
N SER A 8 3.99 -1.23 5.13
CA SER A 8 2.87 -0.31 4.82
C SER A 8 3.25 1.15 5.05
N ARG A 9 3.95 1.45 6.15
CA ARG A 9 4.49 2.81 6.41
C ARG A 9 5.54 3.21 5.39
N TYR A 10 6.41 2.29 4.97
CA TYR A 10 7.39 2.56 3.93
C TYR A 10 6.71 2.87 2.58
N CYS A 11 5.69 2.12 2.19
CA CYS A 11 4.90 2.43 0.99
C CYS A 11 4.24 3.80 1.07
N MET A 12 3.70 4.17 2.24
CA MET A 12 3.14 5.50 2.47
C MET A 12 4.20 6.60 2.35
N TYR A 13 5.38 6.38 2.91
CA TYR A 13 6.54 7.27 2.77
C TYR A 13 6.94 7.44 1.30
N LEU A 14 7.03 6.37 0.53
CA LEU A 14 7.38 6.45 -0.90
C LEU A 14 6.41 7.34 -1.67
N VAL A 15 5.10 7.17 -1.45
CA VAL A 15 4.07 7.94 -2.14
C VAL A 15 4.07 9.42 -1.72
N ALA A 16 4.41 9.72 -0.46
CA ALA A 16 4.40 11.08 0.07
C ALA A 16 5.69 11.86 -0.23
N GLU A 17 6.85 11.22 -0.06
CA GLU A 17 8.17 11.89 -0.01
C GLU A 17 9.10 11.48 -1.14
N ALA A 18 8.98 10.27 -1.68
CA ALA A 18 9.86 9.76 -2.74
C ALA A 18 9.11 9.23 -3.99
N PRO A 19 8.12 9.98 -4.53
CA PRO A 19 7.29 9.49 -5.63
C PRO A 19 8.06 9.28 -6.93
N ASP A 20 9.23 9.91 -7.10
CA ASP A 20 10.12 9.74 -8.25
C ASP A 20 10.74 8.33 -8.33
N LEU A 21 10.77 7.59 -7.22
CA LEU A 21 11.27 6.20 -7.16
C LEU A 21 10.18 5.18 -7.51
N LEU A 22 8.95 5.62 -7.73
CA LEU A 22 7.85 4.76 -8.10
C LEU A 22 7.73 4.70 -9.65
N PRO A 23 7.26 3.57 -10.20
CA PRO A 23 7.20 3.32 -11.64
C PRO A 23 6.11 4.10 -12.38
N ASP A 24 5.20 4.73 -11.63
CA ASP A 24 4.17 5.58 -12.20
C ASP A 24 4.65 7.03 -12.17
N ASN A 25 4.14 7.87 -13.07
CA ASN A 25 4.52 9.28 -13.15
C ASN A 25 4.45 9.97 -11.76
N SER A 26 5.56 10.54 -11.32
CA SER A 26 5.67 11.08 -9.95
C SER A 26 4.72 12.24 -9.67
N ALA A 27 4.43 13.07 -10.68
CA ALA A 27 3.42 14.12 -10.57
C ALA A 27 2.02 13.53 -10.42
N TRP A 28 1.70 12.45 -11.15
CA TRP A 28 0.45 11.71 -10.97
C TRP A 28 0.33 11.14 -9.55
N THR A 29 1.38 10.48 -9.06
CA THR A 29 1.41 9.90 -7.70
C THR A 29 1.24 10.97 -6.62
N LYS A 30 1.99 12.08 -6.72
CA LYS A 30 1.91 13.19 -5.77
C LYS A 30 0.53 13.86 -5.75
N ASN A 31 -0.03 14.15 -6.93
CA ASN A 31 -1.37 14.73 -7.03
C ASN A 31 -2.42 13.80 -6.43
N ARG A 32 -2.29 12.49 -6.68
CA ARG A 32 -3.20 11.49 -6.11
C ARG A 32 -3.09 11.40 -4.59
N TYR A 33 -1.88 11.44 -4.05
CA TYR A 33 -1.61 11.47 -2.61
C TYR A 33 -2.28 12.67 -1.93
N VAL A 34 -2.05 13.88 -2.48
CA VAL A 34 -2.62 15.12 -1.92
C VAL A 34 -4.14 15.07 -1.90
N ALA A 35 -4.78 14.67 -3.01
CA ALA A 35 -6.24 14.56 -3.09
C ALA A 35 -6.82 13.60 -2.03
N VAL A 36 -6.20 12.42 -1.85
CA VAL A 36 -6.63 11.44 -0.84
C VAL A 36 -6.40 11.97 0.58
N LYS A 37 -5.26 12.62 0.83
CA LYS A 37 -4.94 13.20 2.13
C LYS A 37 -5.96 14.26 2.54
N GLU A 38 -6.30 15.20 1.65
CA GLU A 38 -7.27 16.25 1.92
C GLU A 38 -8.66 15.69 2.26
N GLU A 39 -9.09 14.64 1.57
CA GLU A 39 -10.35 13.97 1.88
C GLU A 39 -10.32 13.26 3.23
N VAL A 40 -9.25 12.51 3.54
CA VAL A 40 -9.11 11.86 4.85
C VAL A 40 -9.12 12.90 5.98
N GLU A 41 -8.44 14.03 5.79
CA GLU A 41 -8.48 15.15 6.74
C GLU A 41 -9.88 15.78 6.86
N ALA A 42 -10.62 15.90 5.75
CA ALA A 42 -11.99 16.37 5.76
C ALA A 42 -12.89 15.40 6.54
N LEU A 43 -12.82 14.11 6.27
CA LEU A 43 -13.57 13.08 7.00
C LEU A 43 -13.25 13.10 8.50
N SER A 44 -11.97 13.28 8.86
CA SER A 44 -11.55 13.39 10.25
C SER A 44 -12.10 14.63 10.96
N LYS A 45 -12.31 15.75 10.24
CA LYS A 45 -12.89 16.98 10.82
C LYS A 45 -14.40 16.86 11.03
N HIS A 46 -15.10 16.15 10.15
CA HIS A 46 -16.54 15.89 10.26
C HIS A 46 -16.86 14.82 11.30
N SER A 47 -15.95 13.87 11.51
CA SER A 47 -16.04 12.88 12.57
C SER A 47 -15.48 13.45 13.88
N ARG A 48 -16.30 14.23 14.62
CA ARG A 48 -16.00 14.68 15.99
C ARG A 48 -16.02 13.53 17.01
N ALA A 49 -15.21 12.50 16.78
CA ALA A 49 -14.74 11.51 17.76
C ALA A 49 -14.05 10.38 16.98
N VAL A 50 -12.72 10.36 16.95
CA VAL A 50 -12.01 9.09 16.88
C VAL A 50 -11.49 8.84 18.29
N PRO A 51 -12.28 8.23 19.20
CA PRO A 51 -11.69 7.65 20.38
C PRO A 51 -10.92 6.41 19.93
N VAL A 52 -9.66 6.34 20.35
CA VAL A 52 -8.89 5.13 20.67
C VAL A 52 -9.64 3.83 20.31
N LEU A 53 -9.14 3.12 19.29
CA LEU A 53 -9.28 1.68 19.04
C LEU A 53 -10.36 0.97 19.89
N LYS A 54 -11.63 1.31 19.67
CA LYS A 54 -12.78 0.55 20.20
C LYS A 54 -13.34 -0.32 19.09
N GLU A 55 -13.86 -1.48 19.48
CA GLU A 55 -14.69 -2.33 18.64
C GLU A 55 -15.69 -1.47 17.84
N GLY A 56 -15.66 -1.54 16.50
CA GLY A 56 -16.56 -0.79 15.61
C GLY A 56 -15.98 0.48 14.96
N VAL A 57 -14.86 1.05 15.44
CA VAL A 57 -14.21 2.20 14.78
C VAL A 57 -13.70 1.82 13.39
N TYR A 58 -13.15 0.61 13.26
CA TYR A 58 -12.71 0.08 11.97
C TYR A 58 -13.86 -0.03 10.97
N GLN A 59 -15.00 -0.57 11.41
CA GLN A 59 -16.17 -0.73 10.55
C GLN A 59 -16.72 0.63 10.12
N HIS A 60 -16.83 1.59 11.04
CA HIS A 60 -17.26 2.95 10.73
C HIS A 60 -16.31 3.65 9.73
N LEU A 61 -15.00 3.44 9.87
CA LEU A 61 -14.01 3.99 8.93
C LEU A 61 -14.16 3.38 7.53
N ILE A 62 -14.32 2.05 7.44
CA ILE A 62 -14.56 1.35 6.18
C ILE A 62 -15.86 1.82 5.52
N ASP A 63 -16.93 1.97 6.30
CA ASP A 63 -18.22 2.44 5.80
C ASP A 63 -18.14 3.89 5.31
N SER A 64 -17.37 4.74 6.02
CA SER A 64 -17.11 6.13 5.59
C SER A 64 -16.36 6.18 4.25
N PHE A 65 -15.37 5.31 4.06
CA PHE A 65 -14.63 5.20 2.79
C PHE A 65 -15.44 4.55 1.66
N ARG A 66 -16.58 3.92 1.96
CA ARG A 66 -17.48 3.32 0.97
C ARG A 66 -18.60 4.25 0.52
N GLY A 67 -18.82 5.37 1.22
CA GLY A 67 -19.85 6.33 0.89
C GLY A 67 -19.75 6.82 -0.56
N GLU A 68 -20.89 7.15 -1.18
CA GLU A 68 -20.96 7.59 -2.58
C GLU A 68 -20.08 8.81 -2.88
N ASP A 69 -19.89 9.69 -1.90
CA ASP A 69 -19.07 10.90 -2.03
C ASP A 69 -17.58 10.66 -1.80
N SER A 70 -17.15 9.45 -1.41
CA SER A 70 -15.73 9.18 -1.16
C SER A 70 -14.92 9.02 -2.45
N HIS A 71 -13.67 9.49 -2.43
CA HIS A 71 -12.75 9.34 -3.54
C HIS A 71 -12.46 7.87 -3.85
N GLU A 72 -12.35 7.61 -5.15
CA GLU A 72 -12.25 6.27 -5.72
C GLU A 72 -11.13 5.40 -5.14
N VAL A 73 -10.02 6.01 -4.72
CA VAL A 73 -8.91 5.29 -4.05
C VAL A 73 -9.31 4.77 -2.67
N LEU A 74 -10.08 5.54 -1.90
CA LEU A 74 -10.54 5.11 -0.57
C LEU A 74 -11.59 4.01 -0.68
N LYS A 75 -12.51 4.11 -1.65
CA LYS A 75 -13.44 3.03 -2.01
C LYS A 75 -12.73 1.73 -2.40
N LYS A 76 -11.73 1.83 -3.28
CA LYS A 76 -10.93 0.66 -3.69
C LYS A 76 -10.11 0.10 -2.54
N GLY A 77 -9.50 0.96 -1.73
CA GLY A 77 -8.72 0.58 -0.56
C GLY A 77 -9.56 -0.14 0.49
N SER A 78 -10.76 0.36 0.80
CA SER A 78 -11.67 -0.27 1.76
C SER A 78 -12.22 -1.61 1.25
N ARG A 79 -12.49 -1.73 -0.06
CA ARG A 79 -12.84 -3.01 -0.69
C ARG A 79 -11.69 -4.01 -0.61
N LEU A 80 -10.46 -3.59 -0.89
CA LEU A 80 -9.28 -4.44 -0.81
C LEU A 80 -9.02 -4.90 0.63
N GLY A 81 -9.13 -3.99 1.61
CA GLY A 81 -9.00 -4.31 3.04
C GLY A 81 -9.96 -5.43 3.47
N ASP A 82 -11.25 -5.32 3.11
CA ASP A 82 -12.23 -6.38 3.39
C ASP A 82 -11.89 -7.71 2.73
N GLN A 83 -11.38 -7.68 1.50
CA GLN A 83 -10.96 -8.90 0.79
C GLN A 83 -9.77 -9.56 1.48
N LEU A 84 -8.79 -8.78 1.95
CA LEU A 84 -7.63 -9.29 2.68
C LEU A 84 -8.03 -9.93 4.01
N VAL A 85 -8.94 -9.31 4.76
CA VAL A 85 -9.48 -9.88 6.02
C VAL A 85 -10.21 -11.20 5.78
N LYS A 86 -11.06 -11.27 4.76
CA LYS A 86 -11.76 -12.52 4.39
C LYS A 86 -10.79 -13.62 3.97
N LYS A 87 -9.81 -13.29 3.12
CA LYS A 87 -8.78 -14.23 2.66
C LYS A 87 -7.90 -14.74 3.81
N ALA A 88 -7.63 -13.91 4.82
CA ALA A 88 -6.91 -14.33 6.01
C ALA A 88 -7.71 -15.34 6.84
N ALA A 89 -9.03 -15.14 6.96
CA ALA A 89 -9.91 -16.06 7.68
C ALA A 89 -10.03 -17.44 7.00
N GLU A 90 -9.81 -17.51 5.68
CA GLU A 90 -9.82 -18.74 4.89
C GLU A 90 -8.52 -19.55 4.99
N ARG A 91 -7.42 -18.98 5.52
CA ARG A 91 -6.14 -19.70 5.64
C ARG A 91 -6.26 -20.84 6.67
N PRO A 92 -5.68 -22.02 6.38
CA PRO A 92 -5.60 -23.11 7.35
C PRO A 92 -4.91 -22.62 8.62
N ARG A 93 -5.52 -22.86 9.79
CA ARG A 93 -4.85 -22.62 11.08
C ARG A 93 -3.74 -23.64 11.26
N GLY A 94 -2.52 -23.29 10.85
CA GLY A 94 -1.32 -24.04 11.18
C GLY A 94 -0.73 -23.54 12.49
N GLY A 95 -0.82 -24.32 13.57
CA GLY A 95 -0.20 -24.01 14.87
C GLY A 95 -1.06 -23.18 15.84
N GLU A 96 -0.45 -22.78 16.96
CA GLU A 96 -1.07 -22.02 18.07
C GLU A 96 -1.42 -20.56 17.73
N ALA A 97 -1.23 -20.14 16.47
CA ALA A 97 -1.47 -18.79 16.00
C ALA A 97 -2.98 -18.51 15.88
N GLY A 98 -3.42 -17.39 16.45
CA GLY A 98 -4.83 -16.97 16.44
C GLY A 98 -5.30 -16.46 15.08
N GLY A 99 -6.61 -16.17 14.96
CA GLY A 99 -7.16 -15.58 13.73
C GLY A 99 -6.55 -14.21 13.37
N GLU A 100 -6.07 -13.47 14.36
CA GLU A 100 -5.37 -12.20 14.15
C GLU A 100 -3.95 -12.39 13.57
N ASP A 101 -3.23 -13.44 13.99
CA ASP A 101 -1.89 -13.72 13.48
C ASP A 101 -1.93 -14.03 11.97
N ALA A 102 -2.93 -14.80 11.52
CA ALA A 102 -3.14 -15.10 10.11
C ALA A 102 -3.39 -13.83 9.26
N VAL A 103 -4.06 -12.81 9.82
CA VAL A 103 -4.25 -11.52 9.14
C VAL A 103 -2.91 -10.81 8.99
N TRP A 104 -2.11 -10.77 10.05
CA TRP A 104 -0.81 -10.10 10.01
C TRP A 104 0.20 -10.79 9.11
N GLU A 105 0.21 -12.12 9.04
CA GLU A 105 1.02 -12.90 8.09
C GLU A 105 0.61 -12.60 6.65
N LEU A 106 -0.69 -12.61 6.36
CA LEU A 106 -1.18 -12.28 5.03
C LEU A 106 -0.84 -10.83 4.63
N LEU A 107 -0.92 -9.89 5.57
CA LEU A 107 -0.54 -8.49 5.31
C LEU A 107 0.97 -8.33 5.10
N GLU A 108 1.79 -9.10 5.81
CA GLU A 108 3.24 -9.11 5.61
C GLU A 108 3.59 -9.56 4.19
N GLU A 109 3.02 -10.68 3.75
CA GLU A 109 3.19 -11.15 2.37
C GLU A 109 2.70 -10.12 1.37
N PHE A 110 1.48 -9.60 1.55
CA PHE A 110 0.90 -8.59 0.66
C PHE A 110 1.80 -7.36 0.51
N TRP A 111 2.27 -6.78 1.61
CA TRP A 111 3.11 -5.59 1.53
C TRP A 111 4.50 -5.89 0.96
N SER A 112 5.06 -7.08 1.23
CA SER A 112 6.33 -7.50 0.63
C SER A 112 6.22 -7.63 -0.90
N GLU A 113 5.11 -8.21 -1.39
CA GLU A 113 4.79 -8.32 -2.81
C GLU A 113 4.55 -6.94 -3.43
N ILE A 114 3.87 -6.03 -2.74
CA ILE A 114 3.67 -4.66 -3.22
C ILE A 114 5.00 -3.93 -3.39
N VAL A 115 5.90 -3.99 -2.40
CA VAL A 115 7.21 -3.33 -2.52
C VAL A 115 8.02 -3.92 -3.67
N LEU A 116 8.00 -5.25 -3.84
CA LEU A 116 8.68 -5.91 -4.96
C LEU A 116 8.04 -5.54 -6.31
N TYR A 117 6.72 -5.45 -6.36
CA TYR A 117 5.96 -5.03 -7.55
C TYR A 117 6.24 -3.57 -7.92
N LEU A 118 6.48 -2.70 -6.94
CA LEU A 118 6.80 -1.29 -7.17
C LEU A 118 8.28 -1.08 -7.58
N ALA A 119 9.17 -2.04 -7.30
CA ALA A 119 10.61 -1.83 -7.51
C ALA A 119 11.04 -1.70 -8.99
N PRO A 120 10.53 -2.48 -9.97
CA PRO A 120 10.85 -2.24 -11.38
C PRO A 120 10.41 -0.85 -11.81
N SER A 121 11.33 -0.04 -12.33
CA SER A 121 11.12 1.38 -12.64
C SER A 121 11.94 1.78 -13.87
N ASP A 122 11.34 2.63 -14.71
CA ASP A 122 11.97 3.26 -15.86
C ASP A 122 12.69 4.57 -15.51
N ASN A 123 12.45 5.11 -14.32
CA ASN A 123 13.12 6.31 -13.81
C ASN A 123 14.51 6.01 -13.23
N VAL A 124 15.40 5.51 -14.10
CA VAL A 124 16.79 5.18 -13.76
C VAL A 124 17.51 6.35 -13.09
N LYS A 125 17.25 7.58 -13.54
CA LYS A 125 17.87 8.79 -13.01
C LYS A 125 17.54 8.98 -11.52
N ALA A 126 16.28 8.85 -11.12
CA ALA A 126 15.88 9.01 -9.73
C ALA A 126 16.53 7.95 -8.83
N HIS A 127 16.61 6.69 -9.29
CA HIS A 127 17.29 5.63 -8.54
C HIS A 127 18.80 5.89 -8.41
N ILE A 128 19.47 6.37 -9.46
CA ILE A 128 20.89 6.76 -9.37
C ILE A 128 21.09 7.90 -8.36
N GLU A 129 20.24 8.92 -8.40
CA GLU A 129 20.31 10.04 -7.44
C GLU A 129 20.06 9.58 -6.00
N ALA A 130 19.16 8.61 -5.78
CA ALA A 130 18.93 8.01 -4.47
C ALA A 130 20.19 7.29 -3.93
N VAL A 131 20.90 6.53 -4.78
CA VAL A 131 22.18 5.89 -4.38
C VAL A 131 23.20 6.92 -3.91
N GLN A 132 23.30 8.06 -4.59
CA GLN A 132 24.24 9.13 -4.23
C GLN A 132 23.93 9.77 -2.87
N ARG A 133 22.69 9.64 -2.37
CA ARG A 133 22.23 10.20 -1.09
C ARG A 133 22.22 9.20 0.06
N GLY A 134 22.81 8.02 -0.12
CA GLY A 134 22.85 6.96 0.89
C GLY A 134 22.01 5.73 0.53
N GLY A 135 21.30 5.76 -0.60
CA GLY A 135 20.45 4.68 -1.07
C GLY A 135 19.06 4.69 -0.46
N GLU A 136 18.15 3.99 -1.14
CA GLU A 136 16.77 3.77 -0.73
C GLU A 136 16.49 2.27 -0.79
N PHE A 137 15.66 1.75 0.11
CA PHE A 137 15.38 0.31 0.15
C PHE A 137 14.80 -0.19 -1.19
N ILE A 138 13.84 0.53 -1.77
CA ILE A 138 13.28 0.22 -3.09
C ILE A 138 14.32 0.29 -4.21
N THR A 139 15.32 1.18 -4.09
CA THR A 139 16.42 1.29 -5.07
C THR A 139 17.32 0.06 -5.04
N LEU A 140 17.57 -0.54 -3.88
CA LEU A 140 18.31 -1.79 -3.79
C LEU A 140 17.56 -2.94 -4.48
N LEU A 141 16.25 -3.02 -4.26
CA LEU A 141 15.40 -4.00 -4.93
C LEU A 141 15.37 -3.77 -6.45
N TRP A 142 15.26 -2.52 -6.90
CA TRP A 142 15.34 -2.16 -8.30
C TRP A 142 16.65 -2.63 -8.95
N VAL A 143 17.81 -2.41 -8.30
CA VAL A 143 19.11 -2.89 -8.81
C VAL A 143 19.15 -4.42 -8.91
N LEU A 144 18.66 -5.13 -7.91
CA LEU A 144 18.62 -6.60 -7.91
C LEU A 144 17.72 -7.15 -9.02
N LEU A 145 16.54 -6.56 -9.20
CA LEU A 145 15.61 -6.95 -10.26
C LEU A 145 16.16 -6.63 -11.65
N LEU A 146 16.77 -5.45 -11.82
CA LEU A 146 17.46 -5.07 -13.05
C LEU A 146 18.58 -6.07 -13.40
N HIS A 147 19.39 -6.46 -12.40
CA HIS A 147 20.43 -7.47 -12.58
C HIS A 147 19.86 -8.84 -12.99
N ALA A 148 18.69 -9.22 -12.46
CA ALA A 148 17.96 -10.42 -12.83
C ALA A 148 17.21 -10.32 -14.18
N GLY A 149 17.27 -9.18 -14.88
CA GLY A 149 16.58 -8.94 -16.15
C GLY A 149 15.08 -8.59 -16.00
N ILE A 150 14.61 -8.33 -14.77
CA ILE A 150 13.23 -7.94 -14.47
C ILE A 150 13.14 -6.41 -14.50
N THR A 151 12.80 -5.87 -15.66
CA THR A 151 12.77 -4.41 -15.90
C THR A 151 11.38 -3.80 -15.85
N ASN A 152 10.33 -4.62 -15.91
CA ASN A 152 8.96 -4.17 -15.96
C ASN A 152 8.07 -4.95 -15.00
N ARG A 153 7.01 -4.29 -14.54
CA ARG A 153 5.92 -4.94 -13.79
C ARG A 153 5.18 -5.92 -14.72
N PRO A 154 4.59 -7.00 -14.19
CA PRO A 154 3.72 -7.88 -14.98
C PRO A 154 2.63 -7.08 -15.70
N ALA A 155 2.37 -7.41 -16.97
CA ALA A 155 1.29 -6.78 -17.71
C ALA A 155 -0.03 -6.97 -16.95
N ARG A 156 -0.87 -5.93 -16.92
CA ARG A 156 -2.21 -6.06 -16.35
C ARG A 156 -2.94 -7.17 -17.11
N HIS A 157 -3.42 -8.18 -16.40
CA HIS A 157 -4.31 -9.16 -16.99
C HIS A 157 -5.61 -8.43 -17.37
N VAL A 158 -5.81 -8.20 -18.66
CA VAL A 158 -7.11 -7.81 -19.21
C VAL A 158 -7.84 -9.13 -19.43
N PRO A 159 -8.92 -9.45 -18.70
CA PRO A 159 -9.72 -10.63 -19.01
C PRO A 159 -10.30 -10.47 -20.42
N GLU A 160 -10.22 -11.52 -21.24
CA GLU A 160 -10.86 -11.54 -22.56
C GLU A 160 -12.37 -11.30 -22.40
N ALA A 161 -12.92 -10.47 -23.28
CA ALA A 161 -14.30 -10.00 -23.26
C ALA A 161 -15.31 -11.09 -23.64
#